data_AF-A0A524AXU4-F1
#
_entry.id   AF-A0A524AXU4-F1
#
_cell.length_a   1.000
_cell.length_b   1.000
_cell.length_c   1.000
_cell.angle_alpha   90.00
_cell.angle_beta   90.00
_cell.angle_gamma   90.00
#
_symmetry.space_group_name_H-M   'P 1'
#
loop_
_entity.id
_entity.type
_entity.pdbx_description
1 polymer ?
#
loop_
_entity_poly.entity_id
_entity_poly.type
_entity_poly.pdbx_seq_one_letter_code
_entity_poly.pdbx_strand_id
1 'polypeptide(L)' 'NALDVLDSKSASHTFKIELMCIVDSNNKGMYVSRTMKGGIMLPNCRLMHVAKKVFGWWYLRQYR' A
#
# COMPACT_ATOMS: atom_id res chain seq x y z
N ASN A 1 -10.98 -14.36 -9.34
CA ASN A 1 -10.08 -15.07 -10.29
C ASN A 1 -9.93 -16.54 -9.98
N ALA A 2 -9.20 -16.94 -8.92
CA ALA A 2 -8.98 -18.36 -8.65
C ALA A 2 -10.30 -19.11 -8.39
N LEU A 3 -11.20 -18.53 -7.60
CA LEU A 3 -12.54 -19.07 -7.38
C LEU A 3 -13.38 -19.10 -8.67
N ASP A 4 -13.34 -18.05 -9.49
CA ASP A 4 -14.10 -17.98 -10.75
C ASP A 4 -13.70 -19.08 -11.73
N VAL A 5 -12.39 -19.38 -11.84
CA VAL A 5 -11.87 -20.44 -12.71
C VAL A 5 -12.29 -21.83 -12.21
N LEU A 6 -12.30 -22.04 -10.88
CA LEU A 6 -12.83 -23.28 -10.29
C LEU A 6 -14.33 -23.45 -10.57
N ASP A 7 -15.07 -22.33 -10.67
CA ASP A 7 -16.50 -22.29 -10.99
C ASP A 7 -16.78 -22.30 -12.51
N SER A 8 -15.77 -22.57 -13.34
CA SER A 8 -15.84 -22.54 -14.82
C SER A 8 -16.30 -21.20 -15.41
N LYS A 9 -16.10 -20.10 -14.68
CA LYS A 9 -16.40 -18.73 -15.11
C LYS A 9 -15.12 -18.04 -15.57
N SER A 10 -15.25 -17.12 -16.52
CA SER A 10 -14.15 -16.26 -16.94
C SER A 10 -13.65 -15.40 -15.76
N ALA A 11 -12.34 -15.26 -15.62
CA ALA A 11 -11.73 -14.46 -14.56
C ALA A 11 -12.24 -13.00 -14.63
N SER A 12 -12.97 -12.56 -13.61
CA SER A 12 -13.64 -11.26 -13.63
C SER A 12 -12.81 -10.11 -13.06
N HIS A 13 -11.75 -10.41 -12.30
CA HIS A 13 -10.97 -9.39 -11.59
C HIS A 13 -9.65 -9.10 -12.29
N THR A 14 -9.38 -7.84 -12.58
CA THR A 14 -8.05 -7.39 -13.02
C THR A 14 -7.31 -6.76 -11.83
N PHE A 15 -5.98 -6.86 -11.83
CA PHE A 15 -5.18 -6.21 -10.80
C PHE A 15 -4.86 -4.78 -11.24
N LYS A 16 -5.17 -3.82 -10.38
CA LYS A 16 -4.75 -2.43 -10.58
C LYS A 16 -3.33 -2.30 -10.03
N ILE A 17 -2.38 -1.95 -10.89
CA ILE A 17 -1.00 -1.73 -10.47
C ILE A 17 -0.93 -0.36 -9.79
N GLU A 18 -0.88 -0.37 -8.46
CA GLU A 18 -0.66 0.80 -7.64
C GLU A 18 0.46 0.51 -6.66
N LEU A 19 1.48 1.36 -6.67
CA LEU A 19 2.61 1.27 -5.77
C LEU A 19 2.44 2.32 -4.69
N MET A 20 2.34 1.87 -3.45
CA MET A 20 2.29 2.72 -2.26
C MET A 20 3.48 2.36 -1.37
N CYS A 21 4.35 3.33 -1.11
CA CYS A 21 5.57 3.14 -0.35
C CYS A 21 5.73 4.27 0.66
N ILE A 22 5.95 3.90 1.92
CA ILE A 22 6.41 4.82 2.96
C ILE A 22 7.89 4.57 3.15
N VAL A 23 8.74 5.50 2.70
CA VAL A 23 10.20 5.44 2.87
C VAL A 23 10.52 6.17 4.17
N ASP A 24 11.04 5.44 5.16
CA ASP A 24 11.41 6.03 6.46
C ASP A 24 12.94 6.07 6.56
N SER A 25 13.52 7.26 6.60
CA SER A 25 14.88 7.48 7.08
C SER A 25 14.80 7.80 8.57
N ASN A 26 15.77 7.36 9.36
CA ASN A 26 15.83 7.41 10.84
C ASN A 26 15.28 8.68 11.56
N ASN A 27 15.10 9.81 10.86
CA ASN A 27 14.54 11.06 11.40
C ASN A 27 13.46 11.73 10.51
N LYS A 28 13.11 11.15 9.35
CA LYS A 28 12.24 11.72 8.30
C LYS A 28 11.56 10.61 7.49
N GLY A 29 10.23 10.67 7.37
CA GLY A 29 9.46 9.75 6.52
C GLY A 29 8.88 10.44 5.28
N MET A 30 8.95 9.77 4.14
CA MET A 30 8.44 10.18 2.83
C MET A 30 7.35 9.21 2.37
N TYR A 31 6.30 9.73 1.74
CA TYR A 31 5.26 8.92 1.15
C TYR A 31 5.32 9.05 -0.35
N VAL A 32 5.45 7.91 -1.02
CA VAL A 32 5.46 7.79 -2.47
C VAL A 32 4.29 6.90 -2.84
N SER A 33 3.32 7.48 -3.53
CA SER A 33 2.29 6.71 -4.22
C SER A 33 2.42 6.93 -5.72
N ARG A 34 2.43 5.84 -6.47
CA ARG A 34 2.50 5.80 -7.92
C ARG A 34 1.32 4.97 -8.40
N THR A 35 0.41 5.62 -9.09
CA THR A 35 -0.72 4.97 -9.77
C THR A 35 -0.54 5.11 -11.28
N MET A 36 -1.27 4.32 -12.06
CA MET A 36 -1.27 4.42 -13.53
C MET A 36 -1.70 5.80 -14.06
N LYS A 37 -2.34 6.64 -13.24
CA LYS A 37 -2.79 8.00 -13.61
C LYS A 37 -1.84 9.12 -13.14
N GLY A 38 -0.85 8.81 -12.31
CA GLY A 38 0.05 9.80 -11.73
C GLY A 38 0.69 9.36 -10.42
N GLY A 39 1.69 10.10 -9.95
CA GLY A 39 2.37 9.84 -8.69
C GLY A 39 2.33 11.03 -7.74
N ILE A 40 2.05 10.78 -6.47
CA ILE A 40 2.10 11.76 -5.38
C ILE A 40 3.30 11.42 -4.50
N MET A 41 4.20 12.38 -4.36
CA MET A 41 5.35 12.32 -3.46
C MET A 41 5.16 13.39 -2.40
N LEU A 42 4.83 12.99 -1.18
CA LEU A 42 4.69 13.93 -0.07
C LEU A 42 6.07 14.20 0.55
N PRO A 43 6.38 15.46 0.89
CA PRO A 43 7.65 15.83 1.47
C PRO A 43 7.87 15.17 2.84
N ASN A 44 9.14 15.12 3.23
CA ASN A 44 9.61 14.50 4.46
C ASN A 44 9.01 15.17 5.72
N CYS A 45 7.98 14.56 6.30
CA CYS A 45 7.30 15.06 7.49
C CYS A 45 7.48 14.10 8.67
N ARG A 46 7.75 14.62 9.87
CA ARG A 46 7.85 13.81 11.12
C ARG A 46 6.54 13.06 11.43
N LEU A 47 5.40 13.57 10.96
CA LEU A 47 4.09 12.90 11.06
C LEU A 47 4.07 11.55 10.33
N MET A 48 4.81 11.42 9.21
CA MET A 48 4.86 10.19 8.43
C MET A 48 5.57 9.05 9.17
N HIS A 49 6.53 9.39 10.03
CA HIS A 49 7.25 8.43 10.87
C HIS A 49 6.30 7.76 11.87
N VAL A 50 5.44 8.55 12.53
CA VAL A 50 4.41 8.02 13.44
C VAL A 50 3.37 7.21 12.67
N ALA A 51 2.94 7.68 11.49
CA ALA A 51 1.99 6.96 10.64
C ALA A 51 2.51 5.55 10.26
N LYS A 52 3.80 5.40 9.94
CA LYS A 52 4.38 4.08 9.64
C LYS A 52 4.36 3.14 10.85
N LYS A 53 4.62 3.67 12.05
CA LYS A 53 4.60 2.89 13.29
C LYS A 53 3.18 2.41 13.64
N VAL A 54 2.18 3.27 13.46
CA VAL A 54 0.76 2.91 13.65
C VAL A 54 0.28 1.92 12.59
N PHE A 55 0.70 2.10 11.32
CA PHE A 55 0.33 1.19 10.23
C PHE A 55 0.82 -0.24 10.50
N GLY A 56 2.07 -0.41 10.94
CA GLY A 56 2.61 -1.72 11.28
C GLY A 56 1.84 -2.39 12.42
N TRP A 57 1.51 -1.65 13.48
CA TRP A 57 0.72 -2.17 14.60
C TRP A 57 -0.70 -2.59 14.19
N TRP A 58 -1.39 -1.75 13.42
CA TRP A 58 -2.75 -2.05 12.95
C TRP A 58 -2.78 -3.21 11.94
N TYR A 59 -1.84 -3.24 11.00
CA TYR A 59 -1.73 -4.30 10.00
C TYR A 59 -1.43 -5.65 10.66
N LEU A 60 -0.39 -5.73 11.51
CA LEU A 60 -0.04 -6.99 12.18
C LEU A 60 -1.12 -7.48 13.14
N ARG A 61 -1.93 -6.58 13.70
CA ARG A 61 -3.07 -6.97 14.55
C ARG A 61 -4.17 -7.70 13.78
N GLN A 62 -4.26 -7.55 12.46
CA GLN A 62 -5.25 -8.29 11.65
C GLN A 62 -4.81 -9.72 11.33
N TYR A 63 -3.51 -10.00 11.42
CA TYR A 63 -2.92 -11.32 11.14
C TYR A 63 -2.50 -12.08 12.41
N ARG A 64 -2.70 -11.50 13.59
CA ARG A 64 -2.58 -12.15 14.90
C ARG A 64 -3.94 -12.49 15.44
#